data_AF-A0A084QZW8-F1
#
_entry.id   AF-A0A084QZW8-F1
#
_cell.length_a   1.000
_cell.length_b   1.000
_cell.length_c   1.000
_cell.angle_alpha   90.00
_cell.angle_beta   90.00
_cell.angle_gamma   90.00
#
_symmetry.space_group_name_H-M   'P 1'
#
loop_
_entity.id
_entity.type
_entity.pdbx_description
1 polymer ?
#
loop_
_entity_poly.entity_id
_entity_poly.type
_entity_poly.pdbx_seq_one_letter_code
_entity_poly.pdbx_strand_id
1 'polypeptide(L)'
;MAKVPAIPLICANWGHDTPTYNNKASKASWRPAWELEDREPAWNKPEAARNLYNTFGEETYLWGNPPAIDVLQLQQKEGVQYGKDIALLFSASGDLRNVDKIIVDLPTNVSQRVEVTIIDREFAVVALNATWLLLALTWQETAPASNLKAAESFIHLWYSAFIPAELYAQLHDNIKPLVTEVCAEFATEAFSVALEKTWNFQSGRTLRLVLTKEQWLKLKALFDTPETLSFERASSLRTAVTLAPGRADFRDR
;
A
#
# COMPACT_ATOMS: atom_id res chain seq x y z
N MET A 1 -16.45 33.14 -13.32
CA MET A 1 -16.23 31.68 -13.51
C MET A 1 -14.81 31.49 -14.06
N ALA A 2 -13.84 31.28 -13.18
CA ALA A 2 -12.45 31.04 -13.57
C ALA A 2 -12.24 29.54 -13.78
N LYS A 3 -11.74 29.17 -14.96
CA LYS A 3 -11.33 27.79 -15.29
C LYS A 3 -10.17 27.40 -14.38
N VAL A 4 -10.37 26.40 -13.53
CA VAL A 4 -9.30 25.72 -12.82
C VAL A 4 -8.52 24.89 -13.85
N PRO A 5 -7.19 25.07 -13.99
CA PRO A 5 -6.40 24.23 -14.88
C PRO A 5 -6.27 22.84 -14.25
N ALA A 6 -6.83 21.83 -14.91
CA ALA A 6 -6.55 20.43 -14.58
C ALA A 6 -5.09 20.14 -14.93
N ILE A 7 -4.26 19.90 -13.91
CA ILE A 7 -2.93 19.32 -14.07
C ILE A 7 -3.12 17.82 -14.31
N PRO A 8 -2.51 17.22 -15.35
CA PRO A 8 -2.68 15.80 -15.61
C PRO A 8 -2.02 15.00 -14.47
N LEU A 9 -2.84 14.24 -13.76
CA LEU A 9 -2.39 13.12 -12.94
C LEU A 9 -1.69 12.12 -13.86
N ILE A 10 -0.44 11.79 -13.56
CA ILE A 10 0.25 10.62 -14.13
C ILE A 10 -0.38 9.40 -13.45
N CYS A 11 -1.60 9.06 -13.85
CA CYS A 11 -2.11 7.71 -13.70
C CYS A 11 -1.52 6.89 -14.86
N ALA A 12 -0.93 5.73 -14.56
CA ALA A 12 -0.60 4.76 -15.58
C ALA A 12 -1.92 4.34 -16.27
N ASN A 13 -2.19 4.94 -17.42
CA ASN A 13 -3.32 4.58 -18.26
C ASN A 13 -3.01 3.24 -18.91
N TRP A 14 -3.54 2.14 -18.39
CA TRP A 14 -3.45 0.81 -19.00
C TRP A 14 -4.55 0.60 -20.05
N GLY A 15 -4.63 1.53 -21.00
CA GLY A 15 -5.46 1.43 -22.19
C GLY A 15 -4.57 1.46 -23.42
N HIS A 16 -4.76 0.48 -24.31
CA HIS A 16 -4.14 0.48 -25.62
C HIS A 16 -4.37 1.84 -26.31
N ASP A 17 -3.29 2.41 -26.85
CA ASP A 17 -3.25 3.62 -27.69
C ASP A 17 -3.32 5.00 -27.01
N THR A 18 -2.48 5.24 -26.00
CA THR A 18 -2.00 6.61 -25.70
C THR A 18 -0.50 6.75 -25.99
N PRO A 19 -0.05 7.90 -26.55
CA PRO A 19 1.30 8.05 -27.10
C PRO A 19 2.33 7.85 -25.99
N THR A 20 3.26 6.94 -26.27
CA THR A 20 4.34 6.44 -25.43
C THR A 20 4.88 7.50 -24.46
N TYR A 21 4.71 7.21 -23.17
CA TYR A 21 5.50 7.78 -22.08
C TYR A 21 6.97 7.88 -22.54
N ASN A 22 7.49 9.11 -22.64
CA ASN A 22 8.86 9.39 -23.12
C ASN A 22 9.85 9.04 -21.99
N ASN A 23 9.88 7.77 -21.59
CA ASN A 23 10.81 7.26 -20.61
C ASN A 23 12.20 7.28 -21.23
N LYS A 24 13.07 8.16 -20.74
CA LYS A 24 14.46 8.14 -21.19
C LYS A 24 15.10 6.78 -20.87
N ALA A 25 14.73 6.14 -19.75
CA ALA A 25 15.27 4.86 -19.32
C ALA A 25 14.87 3.66 -20.21
N SER A 26 13.83 3.78 -21.04
CA SER A 26 13.47 2.70 -21.99
C SER A 26 14.26 2.74 -23.29
N LYS A 27 15.12 3.75 -23.50
CA LYS A 27 15.94 3.88 -24.71
C LYS A 27 17.21 3.05 -24.56
N ALA A 28 17.61 2.34 -25.61
CA ALA A 28 18.86 1.57 -25.64
C ALA A 28 20.12 2.43 -25.40
N SER A 29 20.05 3.73 -25.73
CA SER A 29 21.13 4.70 -25.50
C SER A 29 21.13 5.31 -24.10
N TRP A 30 20.20 4.92 -23.24
CA TRP A 30 20.13 5.48 -21.90
C TRP A 30 21.30 5.01 -21.06
N ARG A 31 21.84 5.95 -20.31
CA ARG A 31 22.88 5.74 -19.30
C ARG A 31 22.46 6.49 -18.04
N PRO A 32 22.71 5.92 -16.85
CA PRO A 32 22.42 6.59 -15.61
C PRO A 32 23.30 7.84 -15.43
N ALA A 33 22.81 8.85 -14.71
CA ALA A 33 23.52 10.12 -14.56
C ALA A 33 24.91 9.94 -13.92
N TRP A 34 25.04 9.00 -12.97
CA TRP A 34 26.31 8.73 -12.31
C TRP A 34 27.38 8.17 -13.26
N GLU A 35 26.99 7.42 -14.29
CA GLU A 35 27.91 6.94 -15.33
C GLU A 35 28.33 8.08 -16.27
N LEU A 36 27.37 8.93 -16.67
CA LEU A 36 27.64 10.08 -17.54
C LEU A 36 28.49 11.16 -16.87
N GLU A 37 28.36 11.30 -15.55
CA GLU A 37 29.09 12.25 -14.72
C GLU A 37 30.40 11.68 -14.15
N ASP A 38 30.77 10.44 -14.52
CA ASP A 38 31.96 9.72 -14.03
C ASP A 38 32.11 9.75 -12.50
N ARG A 39 31.00 9.49 -11.80
CA ARG A 39 30.93 9.50 -10.34
C ARG A 39 30.49 8.16 -9.77
N GLU A 40 30.96 7.87 -8.57
CA GLU A 40 30.51 6.70 -7.84
C GLU A 40 29.03 6.86 -7.41
N PRO A 41 28.17 5.84 -7.64
CA PRO A 41 26.78 5.92 -7.26
C PRO A 41 26.61 5.93 -5.73
N ALA A 42 25.60 6.64 -5.25
CA ALA A 42 25.37 6.90 -3.83
C ALA A 42 25.23 5.63 -2.97
N TRP A 43 24.76 4.51 -3.53
CA TRP A 43 24.61 3.25 -2.78
C TRP A 43 25.93 2.51 -2.53
N ASN A 44 27.00 2.79 -3.27
CA ASN A 44 28.31 2.20 -3.03
C ASN A 44 29.06 2.86 -1.87
N LYS A 45 28.55 3.99 -1.36
CA LYS A 45 29.16 4.71 -0.25
C LYS A 45 28.93 3.96 1.08
N PRO A 46 29.93 3.88 1.97
CA PRO A 46 29.81 3.18 3.26
C PRO A 46 28.63 3.66 4.13
N GLU A 47 28.24 4.92 4.00
CA GLU A 47 27.10 5.52 4.70
C GLU A 47 25.76 4.93 4.25
N ALA A 48 25.63 4.54 2.98
CA ALA A 48 24.42 3.90 2.45
C ALA A 48 24.26 2.46 2.97
N ALA A 49 25.37 1.75 3.21
CA ALA A 49 25.36 0.39 3.76
C ALA A 49 24.93 0.32 5.23
N ARG A 50 25.02 1.43 5.98
CA ARG A 50 24.59 1.50 7.39
C ARG A 50 23.07 1.63 7.55
N ASN A 51 22.37 2.02 6.49
CA ASN A 51 20.95 2.35 6.53
C ASN A 51 20.13 1.41 5.63
N LEU A 52 19.75 0.26 6.18
CA LEU A 52 18.97 -0.79 5.49
C LEU A 52 17.58 -0.32 5.02
N TYR A 53 17.06 0.74 5.63
CA TYR A 53 15.80 1.39 5.29
C TYR A 53 16.14 2.77 4.70
N ASN A 54 15.74 3.02 3.45
CA ASN A 54 16.04 4.25 2.71
C ASN A 54 15.78 5.52 3.56
N THR A 55 16.82 6.24 3.97
CA THR A 55 16.71 7.47 4.80
C THR A 55 16.30 8.72 4.03
N PHE A 56 15.71 8.56 2.86
CA PHE A 56 15.34 9.67 2.01
C PHE A 56 13.90 10.07 2.29
N GLY A 57 13.74 11.00 3.23
CA GLY A 57 12.45 11.39 3.79
C GLY A 57 12.48 11.32 5.31
N GLU A 58 11.33 11.03 5.91
CA GLU A 58 11.24 10.68 7.34
C GLU A 58 11.67 9.23 7.58
N GLU A 59 11.88 8.83 8.84
CA GLU A 59 12.31 7.48 9.24
C GLU A 59 11.25 6.37 8.97
N THR A 60 10.17 6.70 8.28
CA THR A 60 9.04 5.81 8.00
C THR A 60 9.18 5.15 6.63
N TYR A 61 8.67 3.93 6.50
CA TYR A 61 8.57 3.22 5.22
C TYR A 61 7.11 2.86 4.94
N LEU A 62 6.76 2.81 3.66
CA LEU A 62 5.43 2.40 3.19
C LEU A 62 5.46 1.02 2.55
N TRP A 63 6.58 0.66 1.94
CA TRP A 63 6.82 -0.63 1.30
C TRP A 63 8.30 -1.01 1.44
N GLY A 64 8.59 -2.29 1.42
CA GLY A 64 9.97 -2.75 1.35
C GLY A 64 10.57 -2.63 -0.05
N ASN A 65 11.88 -2.87 -0.10
CA ASN A 65 12.69 -2.67 -1.30
C ASN A 65 12.56 -3.75 -2.40
N PRO A 66 12.40 -5.06 -2.10
CA PRO A 66 12.31 -6.05 -3.18
C PRO A 66 10.99 -5.95 -3.95
N PRO A 67 10.95 -6.40 -5.22
CA PRO A 67 9.69 -6.54 -5.95
C PRO A 67 8.75 -7.51 -5.23
N ALA A 68 7.46 -7.42 -5.53
CA ALA A 68 6.48 -8.39 -5.08
C ALA A 68 6.85 -9.79 -5.59
N ILE A 69 6.89 -10.76 -4.69
CA ILE A 69 7.21 -12.15 -5.01
C ILE A 69 6.11 -13.07 -4.48
N ASP A 70 5.76 -14.08 -5.28
CA ASP A 70 5.03 -15.24 -4.77
C ASP A 70 6.03 -16.09 -3.97
N VAL A 71 5.94 -15.99 -2.64
CA VAL A 71 6.75 -16.80 -1.73
C VAL A 71 6.21 -18.23 -1.61
N LEU A 72 4.91 -18.42 -1.85
CA LEU A 72 4.23 -19.70 -1.73
C LEU A 72 4.61 -20.61 -2.90
N GLN A 73 4.58 -20.12 -4.14
CA GLN A 73 4.90 -20.88 -5.37
C GLN A 73 4.22 -22.24 -5.35
N LEU A 74 2.89 -22.22 -5.09
CA LEU A 74 2.15 -23.42 -4.68
C LEU A 74 2.34 -24.56 -5.68
N GLN A 75 2.22 -24.25 -6.98
CA GLN A 75 2.37 -25.22 -8.06
C GLN A 75 3.78 -25.83 -8.12
N GLN A 76 4.82 -25.03 -7.89
CA GLN A 76 6.21 -25.45 -8.04
C GLN A 76 6.74 -26.17 -6.78
N LYS A 77 6.24 -25.81 -5.59
CA LYS A 77 6.73 -26.34 -4.32
C LYS A 77 5.89 -27.50 -3.79
N GLU A 78 4.58 -27.29 -3.67
CA GLU A 78 3.66 -28.26 -3.06
C GLU A 78 2.84 -29.05 -4.09
N GLY A 79 2.76 -28.51 -5.32
CA GLY A 79 1.99 -29.07 -6.43
C GLY A 79 0.52 -28.62 -6.42
N VAL A 80 -0.10 -28.65 -7.60
CA VAL A 80 -1.52 -28.26 -7.79
C VAL A 80 -2.53 -29.18 -7.08
N GLN A 81 -2.06 -30.32 -6.57
CA GLN A 81 -2.85 -31.30 -5.82
C GLN A 81 -2.75 -31.11 -4.31
N TYR A 82 -2.03 -30.08 -3.84
CA TYR A 82 -1.91 -29.80 -2.42
C TYR A 82 -3.29 -29.54 -1.81
N GLY A 83 -3.74 -30.43 -0.93
CA GLY A 83 -5.13 -30.49 -0.46
C GLY A 83 -5.38 -29.93 0.93
N LYS A 84 -4.37 -29.35 1.61
CA LYS A 84 -4.47 -28.90 3.00
C LYS A 84 -4.56 -27.38 3.10
N ASP A 85 -5.15 -26.90 4.18
CA ASP A 85 -5.16 -25.46 4.50
C ASP A 85 -3.75 -24.88 4.54
N ILE A 86 -3.62 -23.62 4.10
CA ILE A 86 -2.36 -22.90 3.95
C ILE A 86 -2.35 -21.76 4.96
N ALA A 87 -1.30 -21.68 5.77
CA ALA A 87 -1.06 -20.57 6.69
C ALA A 87 0.27 -19.89 6.34
N LEU A 88 0.22 -18.59 6.09
CA LEU A 88 1.38 -17.76 5.74
C LEU A 88 1.63 -16.73 6.84
N LEU A 89 2.89 -16.61 7.27
CA LEU A 89 3.33 -15.60 8.23
C LEU A 89 4.36 -14.67 7.58
N PHE A 90 4.00 -13.39 7.48
CA PHE A 90 4.89 -12.30 7.06
C PHE A 90 5.35 -11.52 8.29
N SER A 91 6.41 -12.00 8.94
CA SER A 91 7.06 -11.28 10.04
C SER A 91 8.03 -10.24 9.49
N ALA A 92 7.87 -8.96 9.84
CA ALA A 92 8.73 -7.87 9.37
C ALA A 92 8.76 -7.69 7.83
N SER A 93 7.74 -8.22 7.14
CA SER A 93 7.44 -7.96 5.73
C SER A 93 6.01 -7.43 5.65
N GLY A 94 5.82 -6.23 6.21
CA GLY A 94 4.49 -5.77 6.59
C GLY A 94 3.60 -5.34 5.45
N ASP A 95 4.09 -4.84 4.32
CA ASP A 95 3.19 -4.37 3.27
C ASP A 95 2.57 -5.52 2.45
N LEU A 96 1.45 -5.21 1.77
CA LEU A 96 0.64 -6.20 1.07
C LEU A 96 1.23 -6.71 -0.25
N ARG A 97 2.39 -6.24 -0.72
CA ARG A 97 2.85 -6.54 -2.09
C ARG A 97 3.03 -8.04 -2.36
N ASN A 98 3.57 -8.78 -1.38
CA ASN A 98 3.76 -10.22 -1.52
C ASN A 98 2.44 -10.97 -1.40
N VAL A 99 1.53 -10.50 -0.56
CA VAL A 99 0.21 -11.09 -0.37
C VAL A 99 -0.63 -10.95 -1.64
N ASP A 100 -0.63 -9.77 -2.24
CA ASP A 100 -1.27 -9.53 -3.53
C ASP A 100 -0.72 -10.46 -4.61
N LYS A 101 0.60 -10.57 -4.71
CA LYS A 101 1.23 -11.47 -5.71
C LYS A 101 0.84 -12.92 -5.53
N ILE A 102 0.81 -13.40 -4.29
CA ILE A 102 0.37 -14.77 -3.98
C ILE A 102 -1.09 -14.95 -4.41
N ILE A 103 -1.98 -14.03 -4.02
CA ILE A 103 -3.41 -14.14 -4.35
C ILE A 103 -3.62 -14.19 -5.87
N VAL A 104 -2.90 -13.38 -6.63
CA VAL A 104 -2.97 -13.36 -8.11
C VAL A 104 -2.44 -14.66 -8.73
N ASP A 105 -1.39 -15.24 -8.15
CA ASP A 105 -0.75 -16.45 -8.67
C ASP A 105 -1.39 -17.75 -8.16
N LEU A 106 -2.29 -17.68 -7.18
CA LEU A 106 -2.99 -18.85 -6.66
C LEU A 106 -3.78 -19.53 -7.80
N PRO A 107 -3.63 -20.85 -7.98
CA PRO A 107 -4.42 -21.58 -8.95
C PRO A 107 -5.92 -21.42 -8.70
N THR A 108 -6.72 -21.29 -9.77
CA THR A 108 -8.17 -21.10 -9.67
C THR A 108 -8.92 -22.29 -9.06
N ASN A 109 -8.27 -23.45 -8.98
CA ASN A 109 -8.80 -24.67 -8.38
C ASN A 109 -8.44 -24.83 -6.88
N VAL A 110 -7.85 -23.81 -6.24
CA VAL A 110 -7.59 -23.80 -4.81
C VAL A 110 -8.93 -23.79 -4.05
N SER A 111 -9.21 -24.89 -3.35
CA SER A 111 -10.37 -25.03 -2.48
C SER A 111 -10.01 -24.94 -0.99
N GLN A 112 -8.71 -24.81 -0.69
CA GLN A 112 -8.16 -24.79 0.66
C GLN A 112 -8.38 -23.42 1.30
N ARG A 113 -8.48 -23.38 2.63
CA ARG A 113 -8.44 -22.11 3.35
C ARG A 113 -7.03 -21.56 3.27
N VAL A 114 -6.90 -20.29 2.89
CA VAL A 114 -5.64 -19.53 2.94
C VAL A 114 -5.73 -18.51 4.05
N GLU A 115 -4.91 -18.67 5.07
CA GLU A 115 -4.76 -17.73 6.18
C GLU A 115 -3.45 -16.97 6.04
N VAL A 116 -3.51 -15.65 6.10
CA VAL A 116 -2.33 -14.78 5.99
C VAL A 116 -2.25 -13.91 7.24
N THR A 117 -1.16 -14.07 7.99
CA THR A 117 -0.82 -13.23 9.14
C THR A 117 0.33 -12.31 8.75
N ILE A 118 0.12 -11.01 8.93
CA ILE A 118 1.10 -9.97 8.62
C ILE A 118 1.42 -9.22 9.90
N ILE A 119 2.71 -9.06 10.19
CA ILE A 119 3.18 -8.36 11.39
C ILE A 119 4.17 -7.30 10.97
N ASP A 120 3.87 -6.06 11.35
CA ASP A 120 4.77 -4.91 11.16
C ASP A 120 4.86 -4.08 12.43
N ARG A 121 6.02 -3.45 12.63
CA ARG A 121 6.30 -2.56 13.77
C ARG A 121 5.81 -1.13 13.52
N GLU A 122 5.73 -0.73 12.25
CA GLU A 122 5.36 0.59 11.80
C GLU A 122 3.83 0.67 11.68
N PHE A 123 3.23 1.50 12.52
CA PHE A 123 1.78 1.68 12.54
C PHE A 123 1.27 2.21 11.19
N ALA A 124 2.01 3.09 10.52
CA ALA A 124 1.59 3.62 9.22
C ALA A 124 1.39 2.50 8.17
N VAL A 125 2.24 1.47 8.18
CA VAL A 125 2.13 0.30 7.29
C VAL A 125 0.89 -0.52 7.66
N VAL A 126 0.71 -0.82 8.95
CA VAL A 126 -0.46 -1.59 9.43
C VAL A 126 -1.76 -0.86 9.10
N ALA A 127 -1.81 0.45 9.32
CA ALA A 127 -2.98 1.28 9.04
C ALA A 127 -3.31 1.33 7.54
N LEU A 128 -2.30 1.45 6.67
CA LEU A 128 -2.48 1.42 5.22
C LEU A 128 -3.02 0.07 4.76
N ASN A 129 -2.46 -1.03 5.24
CA ASN A 129 -2.94 -2.38 4.92
C ASN A 129 -4.37 -2.61 5.40
N ALA A 130 -4.67 -2.21 6.65
CA ALA A 130 -6.00 -2.34 7.21
C ALA A 130 -7.02 -1.55 6.38
N THR A 131 -6.68 -0.31 6.01
CA THR A 131 -7.52 0.54 5.15
C THR A 131 -7.75 -0.10 3.78
N TRP A 132 -6.69 -0.62 3.17
CA TRP A 132 -6.74 -1.28 1.87
C TRP A 132 -7.61 -2.54 1.90
N LEU A 133 -7.41 -3.42 2.90
CA LEU A 133 -8.16 -4.66 3.06
C LEU A 133 -9.62 -4.43 3.41
N LEU A 134 -9.91 -3.49 4.32
CA LEU A 134 -11.28 -3.11 4.64
C LEU A 134 -11.99 -2.54 3.40
N LEU A 135 -11.33 -1.66 2.64
CA LEU A 135 -11.87 -1.15 1.38
C LEU A 135 -12.15 -2.30 0.39
N ALA A 136 -11.21 -3.21 0.18
CA ALA A 136 -11.39 -4.32 -0.77
C ALA A 136 -12.54 -5.26 -0.39
N LEU A 137 -12.62 -5.62 0.90
CA LEU A 137 -13.63 -6.56 1.39
C LEU A 137 -15.03 -5.93 1.42
N THR A 138 -15.15 -4.64 1.76
CA THR A 138 -16.44 -3.92 1.72
C THR A 138 -16.87 -3.57 0.30
N TRP A 139 -15.94 -3.26 -0.60
CA TRP A 139 -16.26 -2.99 -2.00
C TRP A 139 -16.91 -4.20 -2.68
N GLN A 140 -16.44 -5.40 -2.34
CA GLN A 140 -16.98 -6.65 -2.88
C GLN A 140 -18.44 -6.89 -2.47
N GLU A 141 -18.86 -6.37 -1.31
CA GLU A 141 -20.25 -6.46 -0.83
C GLU A 141 -21.16 -5.39 -1.43
N THR A 142 -20.62 -4.19 -1.68
CA THR A 142 -21.42 -3.00 -2.06
C THR A 142 -21.45 -2.72 -3.56
N ALA A 143 -20.43 -3.11 -4.32
CA ALA A 143 -20.30 -2.78 -5.75
C ALA A 143 -19.55 -3.86 -6.57
N PRO A 144 -20.05 -5.11 -6.62
CA PRO A 144 -19.33 -6.25 -7.21
C PRO A 144 -19.11 -6.17 -8.73
N ALA A 145 -19.76 -5.26 -9.45
CA ALA A 145 -19.73 -5.20 -10.91
C ALA A 145 -18.62 -4.31 -11.51
N SER A 146 -17.82 -3.60 -10.70
CA SER A 146 -16.87 -2.58 -11.20
C SER A 146 -15.45 -2.74 -10.65
N ASN A 147 -14.75 -3.79 -11.09
CA ASN A 147 -13.36 -4.08 -10.69
C ASN A 147 -12.36 -2.99 -11.11
N LEU A 148 -12.61 -2.26 -12.21
CA LEU A 148 -11.70 -1.20 -12.67
C LEU A 148 -11.63 -0.03 -11.68
N LYS A 149 -12.77 0.45 -11.20
CA LYS A 149 -12.84 1.52 -10.19
C LYS A 149 -12.20 1.11 -8.86
N ALA A 150 -12.34 -0.15 -8.48
CA ALA A 150 -11.68 -0.69 -7.29
C ALA A 150 -10.16 -0.64 -7.46
N ALA A 151 -9.65 -1.12 -8.60
CA ALA A 151 -8.22 -1.06 -8.92
C ALA A 151 -7.68 0.39 -8.95
N GLU A 152 -8.39 1.32 -9.58
CA GLU A 152 -8.03 2.75 -9.56
C GLU A 152 -7.98 3.31 -8.13
N SER A 153 -8.94 2.95 -7.29
CA SER A 153 -8.99 3.36 -5.88
C SER A 153 -7.80 2.84 -5.09
N PHE A 154 -7.42 1.57 -5.29
CA PHE A 154 -6.23 0.97 -4.65
C PHE A 154 -4.93 1.63 -5.11
N ILE A 155 -4.82 1.97 -6.39
CA ILE A 155 -3.67 2.73 -6.90
C ILE A 155 -3.60 4.11 -6.25
N HIS A 156 -4.75 4.78 -6.08
CA HIS A 156 -4.79 6.06 -5.39
C HIS A 156 -4.35 5.96 -3.93
N LEU A 157 -4.84 4.96 -3.19
CA LEU A 157 -4.43 4.69 -1.81
C LEU A 157 -2.92 4.43 -1.67
N TRP A 158 -2.32 3.71 -2.61
CA TRP A 158 -0.89 3.39 -2.54
C TRP A 158 0.03 4.52 -2.98
N TYR A 159 -0.30 5.22 -4.06
CA TYR A 159 0.69 6.03 -4.77
C TYR A 159 0.40 7.53 -4.78
N SER A 160 -0.81 7.97 -4.46
CA SER A 160 -1.19 9.37 -4.65
C SER A 160 -0.90 10.22 -3.41
N ALA A 161 -0.55 11.50 -3.61
CA ALA A 161 -0.57 12.49 -2.52
C ALA A 161 -2.00 12.86 -2.11
N PHE A 162 -2.95 12.68 -3.03
CA PHE A 162 -4.36 13.03 -2.88
C PHE A 162 -5.22 11.92 -3.45
N ILE A 163 -6.30 11.63 -2.75
CA ILE A 163 -7.30 10.69 -3.21
C ILE A 163 -8.46 11.43 -3.88
N PRO A 164 -9.12 10.85 -4.90
CA PRO A 164 -10.34 11.41 -5.48
C PRO A 164 -11.45 11.57 -4.43
N ALA A 165 -12.35 12.53 -4.64
CA ALA A 165 -13.47 12.78 -3.74
C ALA A 165 -14.39 11.54 -3.58
N GLU A 166 -14.58 10.76 -4.64
CA GLU A 166 -15.34 9.50 -4.59
C GLU A 166 -14.65 8.49 -3.64
N LEU A 167 -13.33 8.32 -3.74
CA LEU A 167 -12.58 7.45 -2.84
C LEU A 167 -12.61 7.97 -1.39
N TYR A 168 -12.48 9.28 -1.18
CA TYR A 168 -12.63 9.86 0.15
C TYR A 168 -14.01 9.54 0.75
N ALA A 169 -15.09 9.71 -0.02
CA ALA A 169 -16.43 9.35 0.41
C ALA A 169 -16.54 7.86 0.76
N GLN A 170 -15.95 6.96 -0.04
CA GLN A 170 -15.92 5.53 0.26
C GLN A 170 -15.21 5.24 1.60
N LEU A 171 -14.04 5.83 1.83
CA LEU A 171 -13.31 5.67 3.09
C LEU A 171 -14.08 6.24 4.28
N HIS A 172 -14.64 7.44 4.12
CA HIS A 172 -15.34 8.15 5.17
C HIS A 172 -16.69 7.52 5.50
N ASP A 173 -17.47 7.11 4.51
CA ASP A 173 -18.85 6.69 4.70
C ASP A 173 -18.97 5.18 4.95
N ASN A 174 -18.02 4.37 4.44
CA ASN A 174 -18.07 2.91 4.57
C ASN A 174 -17.01 2.34 5.52
N ILE A 175 -15.80 2.91 5.59
CA ILE A 175 -14.70 2.33 6.38
C ILE A 175 -14.60 2.95 7.77
N LYS A 176 -14.67 4.27 7.87
CA LYS A 176 -14.60 5.00 9.15
C LYS A 176 -15.66 4.54 10.17
N PRO A 177 -16.93 4.22 9.80
CA PRO A 177 -17.90 3.73 10.77
C PRO A 177 -17.47 2.40 11.40
N LEU A 178 -16.91 1.48 10.61
CA LEU A 178 -16.41 0.18 11.11
C LEU A 178 -15.33 0.38 12.18
N VAL A 179 -14.41 1.32 11.96
CA VAL A 179 -13.36 1.63 12.94
C VAL A 179 -13.90 2.43 14.12
N THR A 180 -14.89 3.29 13.91
CA THR A 180 -15.53 4.09 14.96
C THR A 180 -16.30 3.21 15.94
N GLU A 181 -17.00 2.19 15.46
CA GLU A 181 -17.68 1.19 16.28
C GLU A 181 -16.69 0.48 17.21
N VAL A 182 -15.55 0.04 16.68
CA VAL A 182 -14.48 -0.60 17.46
C VAL A 182 -13.90 0.35 18.52
N CYS A 183 -13.69 1.61 18.16
CA CYS A 183 -13.22 2.62 19.13
C CYS A 183 -14.23 2.82 20.28
N ALA A 184 -15.53 2.74 20.00
CA ALA A 184 -16.58 2.85 21.01
C ALA A 184 -16.64 1.59 21.89
N GLU A 185 -16.50 0.40 21.29
CA GLU A 185 -16.41 -0.89 21.99
C GLU A 185 -15.26 -0.89 23.02
N PHE A 186 -14.12 -0.30 22.66
CA PHE A 186 -12.92 -0.26 23.50
C PHE A 186 -12.76 1.03 24.33
N ALA A 187 -13.83 1.80 24.50
CA ALA A 187 -13.77 3.09 25.18
C ALA A 187 -13.27 3.00 26.63
N THR A 188 -13.54 1.90 27.33
CA THR A 188 -13.14 1.68 28.74
C THR A 188 -11.78 1.02 28.89
N GLU A 189 -11.19 0.51 27.81
CA GLU A 189 -9.94 -0.24 27.86
C GLU A 189 -8.72 0.66 28.07
N ALA A 190 -7.64 0.08 28.61
CA ALA A 190 -6.38 0.80 28.81
C ALA A 190 -5.66 1.06 27.47
N PHE A 191 -4.92 2.18 27.39
CA PHE A 191 -4.32 2.63 26.12
C PHE A 191 -3.27 1.69 25.52
N SER A 192 -2.55 0.94 26.36
CA SER A 192 -1.44 0.07 25.98
C SER A 192 -1.84 -1.38 25.71
N VAL A 193 -3.09 -1.76 25.98
CA VAL A 193 -3.54 -3.15 25.80
C VAL A 193 -3.76 -3.42 24.32
N ALA A 194 -3.31 -4.58 23.85
CA ALA A 194 -3.59 -5.07 22.51
C ALA A 194 -5.05 -5.51 22.43
N LEU A 195 -5.79 -4.93 21.49
CA LEU A 195 -7.21 -5.14 21.31
C LEU A 195 -7.48 -5.64 19.90
N GLU A 196 -8.28 -6.69 19.80
CA GLU A 196 -8.54 -7.37 18.53
C GLU A 196 -9.96 -7.12 18.04
N LYS A 197 -10.11 -6.93 16.73
CA LYS A 197 -11.39 -6.99 16.04
C LYS A 197 -11.30 -7.99 14.90
N THR A 198 -12.33 -8.83 14.77
CA THR A 198 -12.52 -9.67 13.58
C THR A 198 -13.79 -9.27 12.86
N TRP A 199 -13.66 -8.88 11.59
CA TRP A 199 -14.79 -8.69 10.68
C TRP A 199 -15.02 -9.96 9.86
N ASN A 200 -16.30 -10.32 9.71
CA ASN A 200 -16.75 -11.44 8.90
C ASN A 200 -17.58 -10.89 7.75
N PHE A 201 -17.19 -11.19 6.52
CA PHE A 201 -17.84 -10.68 5.31
C PHE A 201 -18.78 -11.73 4.72
N GLN A 202 -19.81 -11.30 3.99
CA GLN A 202 -20.81 -12.18 3.36
C GLN A 202 -20.19 -13.21 2.40
N SER A 203 -19.02 -12.88 1.86
CA SER A 203 -18.27 -13.79 0.99
C SER A 203 -17.58 -14.95 1.73
N GLY A 204 -17.69 -15.03 3.06
CA GLY A 204 -16.99 -16.00 3.90
C GLY A 204 -15.54 -15.61 4.22
N ARG A 205 -15.05 -14.49 3.68
CA ARG A 205 -13.74 -13.93 4.01
C ARG A 205 -13.78 -13.27 5.39
N THR A 206 -12.64 -13.27 6.07
CA THR A 206 -12.48 -12.64 7.38
C THR A 206 -11.26 -11.73 7.41
N LEU A 207 -11.32 -10.68 8.22
CA LEU A 207 -10.19 -9.81 8.51
C LEU A 207 -10.08 -9.65 10.02
N ARG A 208 -8.93 -10.03 10.59
CA ARG A 208 -8.60 -9.78 11.98
C ARG A 208 -7.52 -8.70 12.08
N LEU A 209 -7.78 -7.68 12.88
CA LEU A 209 -6.85 -6.59 13.16
C LEU A 209 -6.61 -6.49 14.67
N VAL A 210 -5.33 -6.41 15.05
CA VAL A 210 -4.90 -6.27 16.46
C VAL A 210 -4.09 -5.00 16.57
N LEU A 211 -4.58 -4.06 17.39
CA LEU A 211 -3.95 -2.75 17.62
C LEU A 211 -4.11 -2.36 19.08
N THR A 212 -3.26 -1.47 19.58
CA THR A 212 -3.52 -0.81 20.87
C THR A 212 -4.68 0.17 20.73
N LYS A 213 -5.33 0.55 21.84
CA LYS A 213 -6.40 1.57 21.82
C LYS A 213 -5.91 2.90 21.23
N GLU A 214 -4.68 3.30 21.54
CA GLU A 214 -4.07 4.50 20.93
C GLU A 214 -4.00 4.37 19.40
N GLN A 215 -3.57 3.21 18.89
CA GLN A 215 -3.50 2.93 17.47
C GLN A 215 -4.88 2.86 16.80
N TRP A 216 -5.90 2.32 17.47
CA TRP A 216 -7.28 2.37 16.98
C TRP A 216 -7.80 3.81 16.80
N LEU A 217 -7.54 4.67 17.79
CA LEU A 217 -7.90 6.08 17.71
C LEU A 217 -7.13 6.81 16.60
N LYS A 218 -5.84 6.51 16.42
CA LYS A 218 -5.04 7.02 15.29
C LYS A 218 -5.61 6.55 13.95
N LEU A 219 -5.98 5.27 13.82
CA LEU A 219 -6.56 4.70 12.61
C LEU A 219 -7.88 5.40 12.27
N LYS A 220 -8.74 5.62 13.26
CA LYS A 220 -10.00 6.37 13.08
C LYS A 220 -9.73 7.77 12.53
N ALA A 221 -8.75 8.48 13.11
CA ALA A 221 -8.41 9.85 12.72
C ALA A 221 -7.81 9.95 11.30
N LEU A 222 -7.26 8.87 10.73
CA LEU A 222 -6.77 8.86 9.35
C LEU A 222 -7.88 9.09 8.31
N PHE A 223 -9.14 8.82 8.67
CA PHE A 223 -10.28 9.04 7.80
C PHE A 223 -10.90 10.44 7.93
N ASP A 224 -10.32 11.29 8.78
CA ASP A 224 -10.68 12.70 8.90
C ASP A 224 -9.77 13.55 8.01
N THR A 225 -10.31 14.63 7.44
CA THR A 225 -9.49 15.59 6.70
C THR A 225 -8.66 16.40 7.69
N PRO A 226 -7.31 16.40 7.62
CA PRO A 226 -6.49 17.20 8.51
C PRO A 226 -6.69 18.68 8.19
N GLU A 227 -7.13 19.49 9.16
CA GLU A 227 -7.31 20.94 8.97
C GLU A 227 -6.02 21.66 8.53
N THR A 228 -4.87 21.08 8.84
CA THR A 228 -3.54 21.68 8.66
C THR A 228 -2.83 21.25 7.37
N LEU A 229 -3.36 20.28 6.61
CA LEU A 229 -2.66 19.71 5.45
C LEU A 229 -3.19 20.28 4.13
N SER A 230 -2.55 21.36 3.65
CA SER A 230 -2.86 21.93 2.33
C SER A 230 -2.35 21.05 1.18
N PHE A 231 -2.91 21.24 -0.01
CA PHE A 231 -2.44 20.59 -1.24
C PHE A 231 -0.95 20.85 -1.50
N GLU A 232 -0.50 22.08 -1.33
CA GLU A 232 0.90 22.46 -1.54
C GLU A 232 1.82 21.73 -0.56
N ARG A 233 1.40 21.62 0.72
CA ARG A 233 2.18 20.94 1.74
C ARG A 233 2.26 19.44 1.49
N ALA A 234 1.14 18.78 1.21
CA ALA A 234 1.12 17.35 0.91
C ALA A 234 1.91 17.00 -0.37
N SER A 235 1.78 17.82 -1.42
CA SER A 235 2.57 17.65 -2.66
C SER A 235 4.08 17.81 -2.39
N SER A 236 4.46 18.80 -1.58
CA SER A 236 5.86 19.03 -1.19
C SER A 236 6.41 17.86 -0.37
N LEU A 237 5.66 17.36 0.61
CA LEU A 237 6.05 16.20 1.42
C LEU A 237 6.25 14.95 0.55
N ARG A 238 5.28 14.62 -0.32
CA ARG A 238 5.41 13.47 -1.22
C ARG A 238 6.61 13.62 -2.15
N THR A 239 6.82 14.81 -2.71
CA THR A 239 7.97 15.10 -3.59
C THR A 239 9.29 14.95 -2.84
N ALA A 240 9.38 15.44 -1.60
CA ALA A 240 10.57 15.31 -0.77
C ALA A 240 10.96 13.85 -0.49
N VAL A 241 9.99 12.93 -0.39
CA VAL A 241 10.23 11.49 -0.16
C VAL A 241 10.47 10.71 -1.47
N THR A 242 9.64 10.96 -2.49
CA THR A 242 9.68 10.19 -3.76
C THR A 242 10.76 10.69 -4.72
N LEU A 243 11.00 12.00 -4.75
CA LEU A 243 11.94 12.67 -5.65
C LEU A 243 13.12 13.32 -4.89
N ALA A 244 13.40 12.86 -3.67
CA ALA A 244 14.58 13.27 -2.90
C ALA A 244 15.83 13.29 -3.81
N PRO A 245 16.66 14.36 -3.78
CA PRO A 245 17.87 14.44 -4.59
C PRO A 245 18.81 13.25 -4.35
N GLY A 246 18.95 12.81 -3.10
CA GLY A 246 19.78 11.65 -2.76
C GLY A 246 19.28 10.30 -3.30
N ARG A 247 18.02 10.23 -3.78
CA ARG A 247 17.48 9.05 -4.48
C ARG A 247 17.75 9.06 -5.99
N ALA A 248 18.40 10.09 -6.53
CA ALA A 248 18.64 10.19 -7.97
C ALA A 248 19.32 8.95 -8.52
N ASP A 249 20.41 8.51 -7.89
CA ASP A 249 21.11 7.30 -8.31
C ASP A 249 20.20 6.10 -8.21
N PHE A 250 19.54 5.90 -7.07
CA PHE A 250 18.67 4.76 -6.83
C PHE A 250 17.51 4.63 -7.83
N ARG A 251 17.08 5.73 -8.46
CA ARG A 251 16.09 5.73 -9.54
C ARG A 251 16.69 5.41 -10.90
N ASP A 252 17.98 5.71 -11.07
CA ASP A 252 18.81 5.40 -12.22
C ASP A 252 19.43 3.99 -12.14
N ARG A 253 19.02 3.15 -11.17
CA ARG A 253 19.44 1.75 -11.07
C ARG A 253 18.52 0.84 -11.87
#